data_AF-A0A656K043-F1
#
_entry.id   AF-A0A656K043-F1
#
_cell.length_a   1.000
_cell.length_b   1.000
_cell.length_c   1.000
_cell.angle_alpha   90.00
_cell.angle_beta   90.00
_cell.angle_gamma   90.00
#
_symmetry.space_group_name_H-M   'P 1'
#
loop_
_entity.id
_entity.type
_entity.pdbx_description
1 polymer ?
#
loop_
_entity_poly.entity_id
_entity_poly.type
_entity_poly.pdbx_seq_one_letter_code
_entity_poly.pdbx_strand_id
1 'polypeptide(L)'
;KLPHESMAASSWLALGPIGTGALGMLVMGSDAPAIFAAHGLASVGTVAAGVGVIVGTLFWGLGLWWMALAGLITLRYFKQGLAFNLGWWAFTFPLGVYALATLKLGATLNLSFFDVFGVGLVAMLAVMWSIVAVHTLAGAYRGHLFVSPCIAARACARR
;
A
#
# COMPACT_ATOMS: atom_id res chain seq x y z
N LYS A 1 -18.74 3.26 22.65
CA LYS A 1 -19.00 2.50 21.40
C LYS A 1 -17.66 2.18 20.77
N LEU A 2 -17.30 0.91 20.64
CA LEU A 2 -16.07 0.52 19.93
C LEU A 2 -16.21 0.98 18.47
N PRO A 3 -15.20 1.64 17.88
CA PRO A 3 -15.27 2.03 16.48
C PRO A 3 -15.31 0.77 15.59
N HIS A 4 -16.06 0.85 14.50
CA HIS A 4 -16.37 -0.26 13.59
C HIS A 4 -15.12 -0.97 13.07
N GLU A 5 -15.28 -2.26 12.73
CA GLU A 5 -14.30 -3.20 12.15
C GLU A 5 -13.58 -2.69 10.89
N SER A 6 -14.02 -1.56 10.32
CA SER A 6 -13.41 -0.82 9.23
C SER A 6 -12.14 -0.03 9.61
N MET A 7 -11.80 0.08 10.90
CA MET A 7 -10.66 0.91 11.35
C MET A 7 -9.28 0.30 11.07
N ALA A 8 -9.16 -1.04 11.00
CA ALA A 8 -7.87 -1.66 10.70
C ALA A 8 -7.46 -1.37 9.24
N ALA A 9 -8.36 -1.62 8.29
CA ALA A 9 -8.13 -1.33 6.87
C ALA A 9 -7.90 0.16 6.59
N SER A 10 -8.63 1.05 7.25
CA SER A 10 -8.45 2.49 7.07
C SER A 10 -7.10 2.99 7.57
N SER A 11 -6.52 2.37 8.60
CA SER A 11 -5.19 2.75 9.12
C SER A 11 -4.07 2.58 8.10
N TRP A 12 -4.23 1.71 7.09
CA TRP A 12 -3.24 1.51 6.03
C TRP A 12 -3.38 2.48 4.86
N LEU A 13 -4.51 3.18 4.73
CA LEU A 13 -4.76 4.05 3.58
C LEU A 13 -3.76 5.20 3.45
N ALA A 14 -3.27 5.73 4.58
CA ALA A 14 -2.24 6.77 4.57
C ALA A 14 -0.87 6.27 4.05
N LEU A 15 -0.57 4.98 4.19
CA LEU A 15 0.65 4.40 3.60
C LEU A 15 0.63 4.46 2.06
N GLY A 16 -0.56 4.47 1.45
CA GLY A 16 -0.73 4.54 -0.01
C GLY A 16 -0.10 5.80 -0.61
N PRO A 17 -0.59 7.01 -0.30
CA PRO A 17 -0.02 8.25 -0.79
C PRO A 17 1.46 8.43 -0.42
N ILE A 18 1.88 7.99 0.78
CA ILE A 18 3.29 8.08 1.21
C ILE A 18 4.18 7.20 0.33
N GLY A 19 3.79 5.94 0.11
CA GLY A 19 4.54 5.01 -0.74
C GLY A 19 4.54 5.43 -2.21
N THR A 20 3.41 5.90 -2.74
CA THR A 20 3.33 6.46 -4.10
C THR A 20 4.21 7.70 -4.25
N GLY A 21 4.23 8.58 -3.25
CA GLY A 21 5.13 9.74 -3.22
C GLY A 21 6.60 9.33 -3.23
N ALA A 22 6.98 8.35 -2.41
CA ALA A 22 8.33 7.80 -2.39
C ALA A 22 8.71 7.21 -3.76
N LEU A 23 7.89 6.32 -4.31
CA LEU A 23 8.13 5.69 -5.60
C LEU A 23 8.21 6.73 -6.73
N GLY A 24 7.30 7.70 -6.75
CA GLY A 24 7.25 8.77 -7.74
C GLY A 24 8.55 9.58 -7.76
N MET A 25 9.04 9.98 -6.58
CA MET A 25 10.30 10.73 -6.49
C MET A 25 11.51 9.90 -6.96
N LEU A 26 11.54 8.60 -6.66
CA LEU A 26 12.62 7.72 -7.10
C LEU A 26 12.60 7.46 -8.61
N VAL A 27 11.42 7.30 -9.21
CA VAL A 27 11.27 7.10 -10.67
C VAL A 27 11.58 8.40 -11.41
N MET A 28 10.99 9.52 -11.01
CA MET A 28 11.31 10.82 -11.61
C MET A 28 12.79 11.15 -11.46
N GLY A 29 13.38 10.85 -10.30
CA GLY A 29 14.81 11.02 -10.06
C GLY A 29 15.67 10.15 -10.98
N SER A 30 15.32 8.88 -11.20
CA SER A 30 16.10 8.00 -12.09
C SER A 30 16.06 8.42 -13.55
N ASP A 31 14.94 8.99 -13.98
CA ASP A 31 14.71 9.32 -15.39
C ASP A 31 15.18 10.75 -15.72
N ALA A 32 15.31 11.62 -14.71
CA ALA A 32 15.71 13.01 -14.88
C ALA A 32 17.05 13.21 -15.63
N PRO A 33 18.15 12.50 -15.34
CA PRO A 33 19.42 12.72 -16.04
C PRO A 33 19.31 12.62 -17.56
N ALA A 34 18.62 11.58 -18.07
CA ALA A 34 18.45 11.38 -19.50
C ALA A 34 17.56 12.45 -20.13
N ILE A 35 16.44 12.76 -19.48
CA ILE A 35 15.48 13.76 -19.97
C ILE A 35 16.11 15.15 -20.02
N PHE A 36 16.73 15.60 -18.92
CA PHE A 36 17.31 16.93 -18.86
C PHE A 36 18.55 17.07 -19.75
N ALA A 37 19.37 16.03 -19.90
CA ALA A 37 20.51 16.05 -20.81
C ALA A 37 20.07 16.26 -22.28
N ALA A 38 18.96 15.66 -22.70
CA ALA A 38 18.40 15.84 -24.05
C ALA A 38 17.98 17.31 -24.34
N HIS A 39 17.77 18.11 -23.29
CA HIS A 39 17.43 19.53 -23.38
C HIS A 39 18.58 20.48 -23.01
N GLY A 40 19.83 19.98 -22.98
CA GLY A 40 21.01 20.81 -22.63
C GLY A 40 21.13 21.16 -21.16
N LEU A 41 20.38 20.49 -20.28
CA LEU A 41 20.30 20.75 -18.84
C LEU A 41 20.90 19.61 -18.00
N ALA A 42 21.97 18.96 -18.49
CA ALA A 42 22.53 17.76 -17.87
C ALA A 42 22.85 17.91 -16.37
N SER A 43 23.38 19.06 -15.95
CA SER A 43 23.66 19.34 -14.53
C SER A 43 22.40 19.35 -13.66
N VAL A 44 21.28 19.89 -14.17
CA VAL A 44 19.97 19.89 -13.50
C VAL A 44 19.46 18.46 -13.36
N GLY A 45 19.64 17.62 -14.38
CA GLY A 45 19.28 16.20 -14.34
C GLY A 45 19.97 15.44 -13.21
N THR A 46 21.29 15.64 -13.03
CA THR A 46 22.05 15.05 -11.92
C THR A 46 21.55 15.51 -10.55
N VAL A 47 21.25 16.80 -10.40
CA VAL A 47 20.69 17.33 -9.15
C VAL A 47 19.30 16.75 -8.87
N ALA A 48 18.43 16.69 -9.89
CA ALA A 48 17.09 16.14 -9.78
C ALA A 48 17.12 14.65 -9.39
N ALA A 49 18.08 13.87 -9.90
CA ALA A 49 18.29 12.50 -9.47
C ALA A 49 18.62 12.41 -7.97
N GLY A 50 19.57 13.21 -7.49
CA GLY A 50 19.90 13.28 -6.07
C GLY A 50 18.71 13.69 -5.19
N VAL A 51 17.93 14.69 -5.62
CA VAL A 51 16.70 15.11 -4.94
C VAL A 51 15.68 13.97 -4.89
N GLY A 52 15.51 13.24 -5.99
CA GLY A 52 14.61 12.07 -6.05
C GLY A 52 14.96 11.01 -5.02
N VAL A 53 16.25 10.70 -4.85
CA VAL A 53 16.73 9.77 -3.84
C VAL A 53 16.48 10.28 -2.42
N ILE A 54 16.81 11.55 -2.13
CA ILE A 54 16.65 12.14 -0.80
C ILE A 54 15.17 12.16 -0.41
N VAL A 55 14.30 12.74 -1.24
CA VAL A 55 12.87 12.85 -0.93
C VAL A 55 12.20 11.47 -0.92
N GLY A 56 12.58 10.59 -1.85
CA GLY A 56 12.10 9.21 -1.87
C GLY A 56 12.42 8.46 -0.57
N THR A 57 13.65 8.61 -0.06
CA THR A 57 14.09 8.00 1.19
C THR A 57 13.36 8.60 2.41
N LEU A 58 13.13 9.92 2.43
CA LEU A 58 12.37 10.59 3.49
C LEU A 58 10.92 10.08 3.56
N PHE A 59 10.23 9.99 2.42
CA PHE A 59 8.88 9.42 2.38
C PHE A 59 8.89 7.94 2.73
N TRP A 60 9.90 7.17 2.31
CA TRP A 60 10.03 5.78 2.71
C TRP A 60 10.16 5.63 4.23
N GLY A 61 10.97 6.46 4.88
CA GLY A 61 11.12 6.48 6.34
C GLY A 61 9.83 6.85 7.08
N LEU A 62 9.10 7.87 6.59
CA LEU A 62 7.77 8.22 7.12
C LEU A 62 6.80 7.04 6.96
N GLY A 63 6.84 6.37 5.81
CA GLY A 63 6.03 5.19 5.54
C GLY A 63 6.37 4.01 6.44
N LEU A 64 7.64 3.85 6.84
CA LEU A 64 8.07 2.77 7.74
C LEU A 64 7.44 2.97 9.12
N TRP A 65 7.50 4.20 9.63
CA TRP A 65 6.85 4.57 10.89
C TRP A 65 5.34 4.34 10.82
N TRP A 66 4.70 4.77 9.73
CA TRP A 66 3.26 4.59 9.55
C TRP A 66 2.86 3.11 9.43
N MET A 67 3.62 2.32 8.68
CA MET A 67 3.41 0.88 8.51
C MET A 67 3.54 0.15 9.85
N ALA A 68 4.51 0.52 10.69
CA ALA A 68 4.64 -0.04 12.03
C ALA A 68 3.39 0.24 12.88
N LEU A 69 2.89 1.49 12.87
CA LEU A 69 1.67 1.87 13.58
C LEU A 69 0.45 1.09 13.06
N ALA A 70 0.25 1.05 11.75
CA ALA A 70 -0.85 0.32 11.10
C ALA A 70 -0.78 -1.19 11.39
N GLY A 71 0.42 -1.77 11.38
CA GLY A 71 0.67 -3.17 11.76
C GLY A 71 0.30 -3.48 13.21
N LEU A 72 0.69 -2.62 14.17
CA LEU A 72 0.32 -2.77 15.58
C LEU A 72 -1.19 -2.68 15.80
N ILE A 73 -1.85 -1.71 15.14
CA ILE A 73 -3.32 -1.57 15.17
C ILE A 73 -3.98 -2.83 14.63
N THR A 74 -3.49 -3.32 13.50
CA THR A 74 -4.02 -4.52 12.83
C THR A 74 -3.87 -5.76 13.72
N LEU A 75 -2.68 -5.98 14.29
CA LEU A 75 -2.43 -7.09 15.23
C LEU A 75 -3.36 -7.04 16.46
N ARG A 76 -3.61 -5.85 17.00
CA ARG A 76 -4.53 -5.68 18.13
C ARG A 76 -5.95 -6.10 17.77
N TYR A 77 -6.45 -5.68 16.60
CA TYR A 77 -7.79 -6.04 16.15
C TYR A 77 -7.91 -7.52 15.75
N PHE A 78 -6.87 -8.11 15.16
CA PHE A 78 -6.85 -9.55 14.89
C PHE A 78 -7.02 -10.37 16.16
N LYS A 79 -6.37 -9.97 17.27
CA LYS A 79 -6.54 -10.62 18.59
C LYS A 79 -7.96 -10.45 19.18
N GLN A 80 -8.75 -9.50 18.68
CA GLN A 80 -10.13 -9.26 19.10
C GLN A 80 -11.17 -10.01 18.24
N GLY A 81 -10.73 -10.83 17.28
CA GLY A 81 -11.63 -11.62 16.44
C GLY A 81 -12.23 -10.84 15.28
N LEU A 82 -11.40 -10.10 14.54
CA LEU A 82 -11.83 -9.31 13.38
C LEU A 82 -12.50 -10.21 12.32
N ALA A 83 -13.79 -9.96 12.03
CA ALA A 83 -14.51 -10.66 10.98
C ALA A 83 -14.05 -10.18 9.59
N PHE A 84 -14.02 -11.10 8.63
CA PHE A 84 -13.70 -10.77 7.25
C PHE A 84 -14.75 -9.82 6.66
N ASN A 85 -14.29 -8.77 5.99
CA ASN A 85 -15.12 -7.90 5.17
C ASN A 85 -14.35 -7.44 3.92
N LEU A 86 -15.07 -6.96 2.90
CA LEU A 86 -14.47 -6.56 1.63
C LEU A 86 -13.44 -5.42 1.76
N GLY A 87 -13.49 -4.65 2.85
CA GLY A 87 -12.54 -3.58 3.15
C GLY A 87 -11.11 -4.07 3.33
N TRP A 88 -10.87 -5.38 3.53
CA TRP A 88 -9.52 -5.93 3.62
C TRP A 88 -8.72 -5.76 2.31
N TRP A 89 -9.39 -5.56 1.16
CA TRP A 89 -8.69 -5.20 -0.07
C TRP A 89 -7.87 -3.91 0.05
N ALA A 90 -8.24 -3.00 0.95
CA ALA A 90 -7.52 -1.76 1.18
C ALA A 90 -6.10 -1.94 1.74
N PHE A 91 -5.72 -3.13 2.25
CA PHE A 91 -4.35 -3.43 2.65
C PHE A 91 -3.40 -3.60 1.45
N THR A 92 -3.93 -4.09 0.33
CA THR A 92 -3.11 -4.56 -0.80
C THR A 92 -2.38 -3.43 -1.52
N PHE A 93 -3.10 -2.35 -1.83
CA PHE A 93 -2.52 -1.21 -2.56
C PHE A 93 -1.41 -0.50 -1.77
N PRO A 94 -1.62 -0.06 -0.51
CA PRO A 94 -0.59 0.60 0.28
C PRO A 94 0.65 -0.28 0.50
N LEU A 95 0.44 -1.57 0.77
CA LEU A 95 1.55 -2.50 0.94
C LEU A 95 2.31 -2.71 -0.38
N GLY A 96 1.61 -2.86 -1.50
CA GLY A 96 2.22 -3.06 -2.81
C GLY A 96 3.04 -1.86 -3.26
N VAL A 97 2.51 -0.64 -3.16
CA VAL A 97 3.26 0.55 -3.55
C VAL A 97 4.48 0.78 -2.64
N TYR A 98 4.35 0.48 -1.34
CA TYR A 98 5.47 0.58 -0.41
C TYR A 98 6.56 -0.49 -0.69
N ALA A 99 6.16 -1.70 -1.09
CA ALA A 99 7.10 -2.73 -1.56
C ALA A 99 7.85 -2.29 -2.82
N LEU A 100 7.16 -1.72 -3.81
CA LEU A 100 7.77 -1.18 -5.02
C LEU A 100 8.75 -0.04 -4.73
N ALA A 101 8.37 0.91 -3.86
CA ALA A 101 9.26 1.98 -3.43
C ALA A 101 10.54 1.43 -2.77
N THR A 102 10.39 0.40 -1.93
CA THR A 102 11.53 -0.26 -1.27
C THR A 102 12.45 -0.94 -2.28
N LEU A 103 11.90 -1.73 -3.21
CA LEU A 103 12.70 -2.39 -4.25
C LEU A 103 13.40 -1.37 -5.17
N LYS A 104 12.73 -0.25 -5.49
CA LYS A 104 13.34 0.85 -6.25
C LYS A 104 14.49 1.49 -5.47
N LEU A 105 14.39 1.66 -4.15
CA LEU A 105 15.51 2.09 -3.31
C LEU A 105 16.67 1.10 -3.36
N GLY A 106 16.39 -0.21 -3.30
CA GLY A 106 17.41 -1.26 -3.45
C GLY A 106 18.18 -1.14 -4.76
N ALA A 107 17.46 -1.04 -5.88
CA ALA A 107 18.04 -0.84 -7.20
C ALA A 107 18.79 0.50 -7.35
N THR A 108 18.41 1.54 -6.61
CA THR A 108 19.01 2.89 -6.73
C THR A 108 20.25 3.05 -5.84
N LEU A 109 20.19 2.55 -4.61
CA LEU A 109 21.26 2.68 -3.62
C LEU A 109 22.24 1.50 -3.64
N ASN A 110 21.90 0.40 -4.33
CA ASN A 110 22.67 -0.85 -4.36
C ASN A 110 22.93 -1.41 -2.95
N LEU A 111 21.90 -1.34 -2.09
CA LEU A 111 21.95 -1.84 -0.71
C LEU A 111 21.01 -3.05 -0.57
N SER A 112 21.60 -4.22 -0.31
CA SER A 112 20.88 -5.49 -0.18
C SER A 112 19.80 -5.50 0.89
N PHE A 113 19.92 -4.62 1.90
CA PHE A 113 18.89 -4.39 2.90
C PHE A 113 17.52 -4.11 2.28
N PHE A 114 17.45 -3.17 1.31
CA PHE A 114 16.19 -2.79 0.68
C PHE A 114 15.64 -3.88 -0.22
N ASP A 115 16.50 -4.66 -0.88
CA ASP A 115 16.07 -5.80 -1.71
C ASP A 115 15.42 -6.89 -0.85
N VAL A 116 16.08 -7.29 0.24
CA VAL A 116 15.55 -8.30 1.17
C VAL A 116 14.27 -7.81 1.83
N PHE A 117 14.25 -6.55 2.29
CA PHE A 117 13.06 -5.97 2.90
C PHE A 117 11.90 -5.88 1.90
N GLY A 118 12.18 -5.44 0.67
CA GLY A 118 11.20 -5.33 -0.41
C GLY A 118 10.60 -6.67 -0.80
N VAL A 119 11.43 -7.70 -0.95
CA VAL A 119 10.97 -9.09 -1.19
C VAL A 119 10.09 -9.58 -0.04
N GLY A 120 10.46 -9.28 1.21
CA GLY A 120 9.64 -9.59 2.38
C GLY A 120 8.27 -8.92 2.33
N LEU A 121 8.20 -7.65 1.93
CA LEU A 121 6.92 -6.94 1.74
C LEU A 121 6.09 -7.55 0.60
N VAL A 122 6.71 -7.95 -0.51
CA VAL A 122 6.02 -8.64 -1.61
C VAL A 122 5.46 -9.99 -1.17
N ALA A 123 6.23 -10.77 -0.40
CA ALA A 123 5.75 -12.03 0.16
C ALA A 123 4.56 -11.82 1.10
N MET A 124 4.63 -10.81 1.98
CA MET A 124 3.51 -10.42 2.84
C MET A 124 2.28 -10.00 2.04
N LEU A 125 2.48 -9.24 0.96
CA LEU A 125 1.40 -8.86 0.04
C LEU A 125 0.77 -10.08 -0.61
N ALA A 126 1.56 -11.02 -1.11
CA ALA A 126 1.05 -12.23 -1.76
C ALA A 126 0.21 -13.09 -0.81
N VAL A 127 0.66 -13.23 0.44
CA VAL A 127 -0.11 -13.94 1.49
C VAL A 127 -1.41 -13.21 1.79
N MET A 128 -1.36 -11.91 2.07
CA MET A 128 -2.55 -11.11 2.38
C MET A 128 -3.56 -11.13 1.21
N TRP A 129 -3.08 -10.93 -0.01
CA TRP A 129 -3.88 -10.98 -1.22
C TRP A 129 -4.57 -12.33 -1.38
N SER A 130 -3.85 -13.44 -1.17
CA SER A 130 -4.40 -14.80 -1.29
C SER A 130 -5.50 -15.06 -0.26
N ILE A 131 -5.30 -14.65 0.99
CA ILE A 131 -6.31 -14.76 2.06
C ILE A 131 -7.57 -13.99 1.65
N VAL A 132 -7.41 -12.71 1.28
CA VAL A 132 -8.55 -11.85 0.91
C VAL A 132 -9.27 -12.37 -0.33
N ALA A 133 -8.54 -12.84 -1.34
CA ALA A 133 -9.09 -13.43 -2.55
C ALA A 133 -9.91 -14.69 -2.24
N VAL A 134 -9.40 -15.62 -1.43
CA VAL A 134 -10.11 -16.86 -1.06
C VAL A 134 -11.40 -16.54 -0.30
N HIS A 135 -11.36 -15.64 0.69
CA HIS A 135 -12.55 -15.24 1.43
C HIS A 135 -13.57 -14.49 0.56
N THR A 136 -13.10 -13.67 -0.38
CA THR A 136 -13.94 -12.98 -1.37
C THR A 136 -14.64 -14.00 -2.27
N LEU A 137 -13.92 -14.97 -2.83
CA LEU A 137 -14.48 -16.00 -3.69
C LEU A 137 -15.48 -16.89 -2.94
N ALA A 138 -15.13 -17.35 -1.74
CA ALA A 138 -16.02 -18.15 -0.91
C ALA A 138 -17.30 -17.39 -0.56
N GLY A 139 -17.20 -16.09 -0.25
CA GLY A 139 -18.36 -15.28 0.08
C GLY A 139 -19.22 -14.89 -1.11
N ALA A 140 -18.60 -14.68 -2.27
CA ALA A 140 -19.32 -14.48 -3.52
C ALA A 140 -20.11 -15.74 -3.91
N TYR A 141 -19.48 -16.92 -3.80
CA TYR A 141 -20.13 -18.20 -4.10
C TYR A 141 -21.33 -18.50 -3.20
N ARG A 142 -21.23 -18.16 -1.91
CA ARG A 142 -22.33 -18.35 -0.93
C ARG A 142 -23.42 -17.26 -0.99
N GLY A 143 -23.28 -16.25 -1.85
CA GLY A 143 -24.28 -15.20 -2.06
C GLY A 143 -24.41 -14.17 -0.92
N HIS A 144 -23.59 -14.24 0.11
CA HIS A 144 -23.69 -13.36 1.29
C HIS A 144 -22.73 -12.15 1.25
N LEU A 145 -21.89 -12.03 0.22
CA LEU A 145 -20.91 -10.95 0.11
C LEU A 145 -21.50 -9.65 -0.48
N PHE A 146 -22.44 -9.76 -1.40
CA PHE A 146 -23.08 -8.63 -2.08
C PHE A 146 -24.46 -8.35 -1.49
N VAL A 147 -24.51 -7.97 -0.22
CA VAL A 147 -25.75 -7.51 0.40
C VAL A 147 -25.93 -6.04 0.01
N SER A 148 -26.98 -5.74 -0.74
CA SER A 148 -27.40 -4.36 -1.03
C SER A 148 -28.52 -3.95 -0.06
N PRO A 149 -28.22 -3.19 1.02
CA PRO A 149 -29.22 -2.82 2.02
C PRO A 149 -30.39 -2.04 1.42
N CYS A 150 -30.12 -1.27 0.36
CA CYS A 150 -31.11 -0.52 -0.39
C CYS A 150 -32.13 -1.41 -1.16
N ILE A 151 -31.73 -2.61 -1.59
CA ILE A 151 -32.63 -3.56 -2.25
C ILE A 151 -33.43 -4.34 -1.20
N ALA A 152 -32.79 -4.72 -0.09
CA ALA A 152 -33.46 -5.37 1.04
C ALA A 152 -34.53 -4.48 1.69
N ALA A 153 -34.22 -3.18 1.89
CA ALA A 153 -35.17 -2.21 2.43
C ALA A 153 -36.36 -1.96 1.50
N ARG A 154 -36.14 -1.89 0.17
CA ARG A 154 -37.22 -1.78 -0.83
C ARG A 154 -38.10 -3.03 -0.90
N ALA A 155 -37.53 -4.21 -0.72
CA ALA A 155 -38.29 -5.46 -0.67
C ALA A 155 -39.14 -5.57 0.61
N CYS A 156 -38.63 -5.07 1.74
CA CYS A 156 -39.38 -5.03 3.00
C CYS A 156 -40.47 -3.95 2.99
N ALA A 157 -40.25 -2.81 2.34
CA ALA A 157 -41.24 -1.72 2.22
C ALA A 157 -42.37 -1.99 1.21
N ARG A 158 -42.27 -3.05 0.40
CA ARG A 158 -43.31 -3.51 -0.55
C ARG A 158 -44.18 -4.65 -0.01
N ARG A 159 -43.88 -5.17 1.19
CA ARG A 159 -44.72 -6.13 1.92
C ARG A 159 -45.52 -5.39 2.98
#